data_AF-A0A521UZU4-F1
#
_entry.id   AF-A0A521UZU4-F1
#
_cell.length_a   1.000
_cell.length_b   1.000
_cell.length_c   1.000
_cell.angle_alpha   90.00
_cell.angle_beta   90.00
_cell.angle_gamma   90.00
#
_symmetry.space_group_name_H-M   'P 1'
#
loop_
_entity.id
_entity.type
_entity.pdbx_description
1 polymer ?
#
loop_
_entity_poly.entity_id
_entity_poly.type
_entity_poly.pdbx_seq_one_letter_code
_entity_poly.pdbx_strand_id
1 'polypeptide(L)'
;KEKLDFAKALLGKEILASDVMKEGEVVDTIAVTIGKGTEGPVKRFHIRIQDRHAKQKRRHVGAISQQVPRKVRWQAPTAGQLGFQRRTEMNKRVMKIGEGKDVMPKSGIHRYGVLKSSFVLLKGSVAGPKKRLIMMRAAIRPPKIKVAVPEIREISK
;
A
#
# COMPACT_ATOMS: atom_id res chain seq x y z
N LYS A 1 30.41 11.12 14.86
CA LYS A 1 30.26 12.47 15.46
C LYS A 1 29.30 13.30 14.61
N GLU A 2 29.56 13.47 13.32
CA GLU A 2 28.68 14.16 12.36
C GLU A 2 27.18 13.83 12.44
N LYS A 3 26.80 12.53 12.47
CA LYS A 3 25.37 12.13 12.59
C LYS A 3 24.70 12.60 13.88
N LEU A 4 25.45 12.66 14.99
CA LEU A 4 24.94 13.14 16.28
C LEU A 4 24.77 14.66 16.24
N ASP A 5 25.70 15.37 15.63
CA ASP A 5 25.65 16.83 15.51
C ASP A 5 24.48 17.24 14.60
N PHE A 6 24.26 16.50 13.51
CA PHE A 6 23.09 16.65 12.64
C PHE A 6 21.77 16.39 13.38
N ALA A 7 21.69 15.30 14.15
CA ALA A 7 20.50 14.98 14.94
C ALA A 7 20.19 16.07 15.98
N LYS A 8 21.22 16.61 16.65
CA LYS A 8 21.06 17.74 17.58
C LYS A 8 20.54 19.00 16.88
N ALA A 9 21.02 19.28 15.67
CA ALA A 9 20.62 20.46 14.90
C ALA A 9 19.16 20.41 14.40
N LEU A 10 18.59 19.21 14.23
CA LEU A 10 17.20 18.99 13.82
C LEU A 10 16.22 18.95 14.99
N LEU A 11 16.71 18.77 16.21
CA LEU A 11 15.86 18.62 17.39
C LEU A 11 15.08 19.92 17.64
N GLY A 12 13.75 19.83 17.70
CA GLY A 12 12.86 20.98 17.88
C GLY A 12 12.49 21.73 16.59
N LYS A 13 12.99 21.31 15.43
CA LYS A 13 12.59 21.85 14.12
C LYS A 13 11.51 20.96 13.47
N GLU A 14 10.61 21.59 12.72
CA GLU A 14 9.68 20.88 11.85
C GLU A 14 10.41 20.36 10.61
N ILE A 15 10.13 19.12 10.21
CA ILE A 15 10.72 18.50 9.02
C ILE A 15 9.62 18.36 7.98
N LEU A 16 9.84 18.97 6.81
CA LEU A 16 8.89 18.90 5.71
C LEU A 16 9.21 17.73 4.79
N ALA A 17 8.21 17.29 4.03
CA ALA A 17 8.39 16.21 3.05
C ALA A 17 9.42 16.56 1.97
N SER A 18 9.54 17.85 1.62
CA SER A 18 10.50 18.38 0.66
C SER A 18 11.96 18.25 1.11
N ASP A 19 12.22 18.20 2.41
CA ASP A 19 13.58 18.07 2.95
C ASP A 19 14.10 16.63 2.86
N VAL A 20 13.18 15.65 2.84
CA VAL A 20 13.50 14.22 2.90
C VAL A 20 13.49 13.56 1.51
N MET A 21 12.58 13.99 0.63
CA MET A 21 12.36 13.34 -0.66
C MET A 21 12.42 14.34 -1.81
N LYS A 22 12.87 13.88 -2.97
CA LYS A 22 12.89 14.69 -4.21
C LYS A 22 11.88 14.20 -5.23
N GLU A 23 11.41 15.12 -6.07
CA GLU A 23 10.55 14.77 -7.20
C GLU A 23 11.29 13.87 -8.19
N GLY A 24 10.60 12.86 -8.72
CA GLY A 24 11.18 11.86 -9.59
C GLY A 24 11.92 10.71 -8.87
N GLU A 25 12.21 10.85 -7.57
CA GLU A 25 12.79 9.79 -6.74
C GLU A 25 11.83 8.61 -6.57
N VAL A 26 12.41 7.46 -6.25
CA VAL A 26 11.70 6.21 -6.01
C VAL A 26 11.73 5.89 -4.51
N VAL A 27 10.56 5.62 -3.94
CA VAL A 27 10.29 5.47 -2.51
C VAL A 27 9.55 4.15 -2.28
N ASP A 28 9.80 3.52 -1.14
CA ASP A 28 9.01 2.37 -0.69
C ASP A 28 7.91 2.84 0.26
N THR A 29 6.71 2.29 0.08
CA THR A 29 5.54 2.61 0.90
C THR A 29 5.21 1.44 1.82
N ILE A 30 5.17 1.69 3.12
CA ILE A 30 4.80 0.71 4.15
C ILE A 30 3.43 1.10 4.69
N ALA A 31 2.46 0.21 4.56
CA ALA A 31 1.11 0.47 5.01
C ALA A 31 0.38 -0.82 5.42
N VAL A 32 -0.74 -0.64 6.11
CA VAL A 32 -1.64 -1.73 6.48
C VAL A 32 -2.81 -1.76 5.51
N THR A 33 -3.02 -2.91 4.86
CA THR A 33 -4.05 -3.09 3.84
C THR A 33 -5.47 -2.92 4.41
N ILE A 34 -6.43 -2.66 3.52
CA ILE A 34 -7.85 -2.59 3.88
C ILE A 34 -8.27 -3.90 4.54
N GLY A 35 -8.87 -3.83 5.72
CA GLY A 35 -9.41 -5.01 6.42
C GLY A 35 -10.66 -5.52 5.71
N LYS A 36 -10.71 -6.82 5.44
CA LYS A 36 -11.90 -7.50 4.87
C LYS A 36 -12.55 -8.48 5.86
N GLY A 37 -11.98 -8.63 7.07
CA GLY A 37 -12.47 -9.54 8.09
C GLY A 37 -12.08 -11.00 7.82
N THR A 38 -12.88 -11.94 8.32
CA THR A 38 -12.71 -13.38 8.06
C THR A 38 -13.36 -13.73 6.74
N GLU A 39 -12.56 -14.19 5.79
CA GLU A 39 -12.99 -14.51 4.45
C GLU A 39 -12.88 -16.01 4.17
N GLY A 40 -13.79 -16.52 3.34
CA GLY A 40 -13.77 -17.91 2.88
C GLY A 40 -12.58 -18.21 1.96
N PRO A 41 -12.26 -19.50 1.75
CA PRO A 41 -11.09 -19.91 0.97
C PRO A 41 -11.10 -19.41 -0.48
N VAL A 42 -12.29 -19.29 -1.09
CA VAL A 42 -12.47 -18.72 -2.45
C VAL A 42 -11.94 -17.29 -2.53
N LYS A 43 -12.35 -16.40 -1.63
CA LYS A 43 -11.95 -14.98 -1.70
C LYS A 43 -10.55 -14.75 -1.14
N ARG A 44 -10.11 -15.58 -0.19
CA ARG A 44 -8.79 -15.45 0.44
C ARG A 44 -7.65 -15.98 -0.43
N PHE A 45 -7.84 -17.14 -1.06
CA PHE A 45 -6.81 -17.83 -1.86
C PHE A 45 -7.10 -17.84 -3.36
N HIS A 46 -8.22 -17.25 -3.81
CA HIS A 46 -8.60 -17.20 -5.24
C HIS A 46 -8.77 -18.59 -5.87
N ILE A 47 -9.29 -19.56 -5.11
CA ILE A 47 -9.59 -20.90 -5.65
C ILE A 47 -10.81 -20.88 -6.57
N ARG A 48 -10.84 -21.79 -7.56
CA ARG A 48 -11.99 -21.97 -8.44
C ARG A 48 -13.23 -22.40 -7.66
N ILE A 49 -14.37 -21.80 -7.96
CA ILE A 49 -15.67 -22.21 -7.42
C ILE A 49 -16.05 -23.55 -8.07
N GLN A 50 -16.69 -24.44 -7.31
CA GLN A 50 -17.21 -25.69 -7.88
C GLN A 50 -18.36 -25.43 -8.86
N ASP A 51 -18.68 -26.45 -9.62
CA ASP A 51 -19.75 -26.44 -10.60
C ASP A 51 -21.12 -26.14 -9.95
N ARG A 52 -22.15 -25.97 -10.80
CA ARG A 52 -23.50 -25.66 -10.34
C ARG A 52 -24.18 -26.87 -9.68
N HIS A 53 -23.78 -28.08 -10.06
CA HIS A 53 -24.41 -29.34 -9.63
C HIS A 53 -23.83 -29.92 -8.32
N ALA A 54 -22.81 -29.29 -7.73
CA ALA A 54 -22.32 -29.64 -6.40
C ALA A 54 -23.46 -29.56 -5.34
N LYS A 55 -23.79 -30.71 -4.74
CA LYS A 55 -24.97 -30.87 -3.87
C LYS A 55 -24.91 -30.07 -2.55
N GLN A 56 -23.76 -30.01 -1.89
CA GLN A 56 -23.67 -29.42 -0.53
C GLN A 56 -23.16 -27.99 -0.51
N LYS A 57 -21.96 -27.76 -1.07
CA LYS A 57 -21.27 -26.47 -0.99
C LYS A 57 -20.60 -26.17 -2.33
N ARG A 58 -20.74 -24.94 -2.82
CA ARG A 58 -20.07 -24.52 -4.07
C ARG A 58 -18.77 -23.75 -3.84
N ARG A 59 -18.68 -23.00 -2.73
CA ARG A 59 -17.57 -22.09 -2.41
C ARG A 59 -16.66 -22.64 -1.33
N HIS A 60 -16.08 -23.82 -1.57
CA HIS A 60 -15.17 -24.48 -0.65
C HIS A 60 -14.01 -25.16 -1.40
N VAL A 61 -13.01 -25.60 -0.65
CA VAL A 61 -11.95 -26.47 -1.17
C VAL A 61 -12.52 -27.88 -1.33
N GLY A 62 -12.18 -28.56 -2.42
CA GLY A 62 -12.48 -29.99 -2.57
C GLY A 62 -11.64 -30.84 -1.62
N ALA A 63 -10.62 -31.53 -2.14
CA ALA A 63 -9.71 -32.31 -1.30
C ALA A 63 -8.78 -31.40 -0.47
N ILE A 64 -8.82 -31.51 0.86
CA ILE A 64 -7.98 -30.73 1.79
C ILE A 64 -6.58 -31.34 1.93
N SER A 65 -6.46 -32.67 1.93
CA SER A 65 -5.19 -33.37 2.02
C SER A 65 -5.28 -34.81 1.51
N GLN A 66 -4.11 -35.48 1.45
CA GLN A 66 -3.96 -36.89 1.15
C GLN A 66 -4.15 -37.75 2.43
N GLN A 67 -4.38 -39.05 2.26
CA GLN A 67 -4.62 -39.97 3.38
C GLN A 67 -3.39 -40.13 4.29
N VAL A 68 -2.20 -40.37 3.73
CA VAL A 68 -0.91 -40.36 4.46
C VAL A 68 -0.25 -39.02 4.13
N PRO A 69 0.12 -38.16 5.09
CA PRO A 69 0.54 -38.40 6.49
C PRO A 69 -0.54 -38.24 7.58
N ARG A 70 -1.84 -38.42 7.28
CA ARG A 70 -2.97 -38.30 8.24
C ARG A 70 -3.03 -36.96 8.99
N LYS A 71 -2.58 -35.87 8.35
CA LYS A 71 -2.68 -34.50 8.87
C LYS A 71 -2.98 -33.50 7.77
N VAL A 72 -3.69 -32.44 8.11
CA VAL A 72 -3.89 -31.29 7.21
C VAL A 72 -2.62 -30.44 7.20
N ARG A 73 -2.08 -30.17 6.01
CA ARG A 73 -0.92 -29.27 5.86
C ARG A 73 -1.39 -27.82 6.05
N TRP A 74 -0.55 -27.00 6.68
CA TRP A 74 -0.80 -25.55 6.86
C TRP A 74 -0.93 -24.77 5.56
N GLN A 75 -0.42 -25.33 4.45
CA GLN A 75 -0.52 -24.80 3.10
C GLN A 75 -1.95 -24.94 2.51
N ALA A 76 -2.78 -25.81 3.09
CA ALA A 76 -4.13 -26.04 2.60
C ALA A 76 -4.96 -24.74 2.71
N PRO A 77 -5.65 -24.32 1.63
CA PRO A 77 -6.42 -23.09 1.66
C PRO A 77 -7.61 -23.21 2.61
N THR A 78 -7.68 -22.34 3.60
CA THR A 78 -8.71 -22.36 4.64
C THR A 78 -9.35 -20.98 4.81
N ALA A 79 -10.56 -20.93 5.39
CA ALA A 79 -11.14 -19.65 5.78
C ALA A 79 -10.26 -18.97 6.84
N GLY A 80 -10.24 -17.63 6.84
CA GLY A 80 -9.45 -16.89 7.83
C GLY A 80 -9.34 -15.41 7.48
N GLN A 81 -8.55 -14.68 8.27
CA GLN A 81 -8.38 -13.25 8.11
C GLN A 81 -7.82 -12.88 6.72
N LEU A 82 -8.48 -11.94 6.05
CA LEU A 82 -8.02 -11.30 4.83
C LEU A 82 -8.03 -9.77 5.02
N GLY A 83 -6.96 -9.11 4.57
CA GLY A 83 -6.78 -7.69 4.83
C GLY A 83 -6.27 -7.40 6.23
N PHE A 84 -5.94 -6.14 6.49
CA PHE A 84 -5.30 -5.69 7.74
C PHE A 84 -3.88 -6.25 7.97
N GLN A 85 -3.22 -6.73 6.91
CA GLN A 85 -1.81 -7.12 6.98
C GLN A 85 -0.91 -5.93 6.66
N ARG A 86 0.26 -5.87 7.30
CA ARG A 86 1.33 -4.94 6.93
C ARG A 86 1.96 -5.37 5.60
N ARG A 87 2.09 -4.44 4.66
CA ARG A 87 2.72 -4.64 3.35
C ARG A 87 3.68 -3.51 3.06
N THR A 88 4.74 -3.85 2.34
CA THR A 88 5.71 -2.92 1.80
C THR A 88 5.62 -3.00 0.29
N GLU A 89 5.18 -1.92 -0.34
CA GLU A 89 5.18 -1.78 -1.79
C GLU A 89 6.45 -1.05 -2.20
N MET A 90 7.26 -1.71 -3.01
CA MET A 90 8.54 -1.18 -3.44
C MET A 90 8.39 -0.32 -4.68
N ASN A 91 9.36 0.56 -4.87
CA ASN A 91 9.58 1.27 -6.12
C ASN A 91 8.43 2.17 -6.59
N LYS A 92 7.81 2.91 -5.67
CA LYS A 92 6.80 3.92 -5.99
C LYS A 92 7.48 5.23 -6.34
N ARG A 93 7.10 5.83 -7.45
CA ARG A 93 7.71 7.07 -7.92
C ARG A 93 7.01 8.29 -7.31
N VAL A 94 7.79 9.23 -6.80
CA VAL A 94 7.30 10.55 -6.39
C VAL A 94 7.08 11.39 -7.63
N MET A 95 5.83 11.80 -7.85
CA MET A 95 5.42 12.60 -9.01
C MET A 95 5.52 14.09 -8.72
N LYS A 96 4.96 14.54 -7.60
CA LYS A 96 4.97 15.95 -7.19
C LYS A 96 4.96 16.07 -5.68
N ILE A 97 5.66 17.07 -5.15
CA ILE A 97 5.58 17.50 -3.76
C ILE A 97 5.09 18.96 -3.78
N GLY A 98 4.09 19.30 -2.96
CA GLY A 98 3.54 20.66 -2.97
C GLY A 98 2.50 20.90 -1.89
N GLU A 99 1.75 21.99 -2.05
CA GLU A 99 0.70 22.41 -1.11
C GLU A 99 -0.69 21.94 -1.53
N GLY A 100 -1.54 21.58 -0.57
CA GLY A 100 -2.83 20.92 -0.81
C GLY A 100 -3.81 21.63 -1.76
N LYS A 101 -3.67 22.95 -1.97
CA LYS A 101 -4.52 23.73 -2.89
C LYS A 101 -4.36 23.32 -4.37
N ASP A 102 -3.20 22.79 -4.75
CA ASP A 102 -2.89 22.45 -6.14
C ASP A 102 -3.68 21.25 -6.68
N VAL A 103 -4.01 20.30 -5.80
CA VAL A 103 -4.58 18.98 -6.17
C VAL A 103 -6.05 18.86 -5.74
N MET A 104 -6.59 19.87 -5.05
CA MET A 104 -7.92 19.80 -4.46
C MET A 104 -9.04 19.90 -5.51
N PRO A 105 -9.95 18.91 -5.58
CA PRO A 105 -11.23 19.04 -6.27
C PRO A 105 -12.08 20.16 -5.66
N LYS A 106 -12.93 20.83 -6.46
CA LYS A 106 -13.91 21.79 -5.91
C LYS A 106 -14.80 21.19 -4.82
N SER A 107 -15.11 19.90 -4.93
CA SER A 107 -15.96 19.13 -4.00
C SER A 107 -15.19 18.56 -2.79
N GLY A 108 -13.85 18.65 -2.78
CA GLY A 108 -13.02 17.96 -1.81
C GLY A 108 -12.75 16.48 -2.16
N ILE A 109 -11.83 15.85 -1.43
CA ILE A 109 -11.52 14.43 -1.66
C ILE A 109 -12.57 13.55 -0.98
N HIS A 110 -13.27 12.73 -1.77
CA HIS A 110 -14.31 11.81 -1.28
C HIS A 110 -13.79 10.92 -0.15
N ARG A 111 -14.49 10.93 1.01
CA ARG A 111 -14.14 10.22 2.26
C ARG A 111 -12.77 10.60 2.85
N TYR A 112 -12.25 11.79 2.53
CA TYR A 112 -11.06 12.36 3.18
C TYR A 112 -11.35 13.77 3.71
N GLY A 113 -11.76 14.69 2.83
CA GLY A 113 -12.01 16.09 3.14
C GLY A 113 -11.10 17.04 2.37
N VAL A 114 -10.88 18.24 2.92
CA VAL A 114 -10.02 19.29 2.35
C VAL A 114 -8.59 19.14 2.85
N LEU A 115 -7.62 19.16 1.94
CA LEU A 115 -6.18 19.18 2.20
C LEU A 115 -5.74 20.63 2.42
N LYS A 116 -5.27 20.93 3.64
CA LYS A 116 -4.66 22.22 3.98
C LYS A 116 -3.13 22.13 4.08
N SER A 117 -2.60 20.94 4.30
CA SER A 117 -1.17 20.66 4.48
C SER A 117 -0.46 20.40 3.16
N SER A 118 0.86 20.20 3.24
CA SER A 118 1.65 19.65 2.15
C SER A 118 1.18 18.24 1.77
N PHE A 119 1.42 17.85 0.52
CA PHE A 119 1.09 16.54 -0.02
C PHE A 119 2.27 15.96 -0.80
N VAL A 120 2.25 14.64 -0.94
CA VAL A 120 3.16 13.89 -1.81
C VAL A 120 2.30 13.06 -2.76
N LEU A 121 2.47 13.28 -4.06
CA LEU A 121 1.77 12.52 -5.09
C LEU A 121 2.65 11.33 -5.52
N LEU A 122 2.15 10.11 -5.28
CA LEU A 122 2.84 8.89 -5.68
C LEU A 122 2.22 8.27 -6.93
N LYS A 123 3.05 7.67 -7.78
CA LYS A 123 2.59 6.92 -8.93
C LYS A 123 1.94 5.59 -8.50
N GLY A 124 0.70 5.38 -8.91
CA GLY A 124 -0.04 4.12 -8.78
C GLY A 124 -0.84 4.00 -7.48
N SER A 125 -1.24 2.77 -7.15
CA SER A 125 -1.97 2.48 -5.91
C SER A 125 -1.08 2.53 -4.68
N VAL A 126 -1.69 2.78 -3.52
CA VAL A 126 -1.06 2.65 -2.21
C VAL A 126 -1.95 1.76 -1.34
N ALA A 127 -1.35 0.81 -0.62
CA ALA A 127 -2.07 -0.06 0.29
C ALA A 127 -2.75 0.72 1.43
N GLY A 128 -4.02 0.39 1.68
CA GLY A 128 -4.77 0.90 2.84
C GLY A 128 -6.03 1.69 2.46
N PRO A 129 -6.95 1.90 3.41
CA PRO A 129 -8.10 2.77 3.20
C PRO A 129 -7.69 4.24 3.29
N LYS A 130 -8.55 5.12 2.77
CA LYS A 130 -8.45 6.58 2.95
C LYS A 130 -8.36 6.92 4.46
N LYS A 131 -7.61 7.96 4.81
CA LYS A 131 -7.31 8.41 6.19
C LYS A 131 -6.36 7.52 7.01
N ARG A 132 -5.90 6.38 6.48
CA ARG A 132 -4.92 5.57 7.19
C ARG A 132 -3.52 6.14 7.04
N LEU A 133 -2.75 6.11 8.13
CA LEU A 133 -1.34 6.47 8.13
C LEU A 133 -0.53 5.52 7.23
N ILE A 134 0.35 6.13 6.45
CA ILE A 134 1.24 5.46 5.53
C ILE A 134 2.66 5.92 5.87
N MET A 135 3.59 4.98 6.02
CA MET A 135 5.00 5.29 6.23
C MET A 135 5.74 5.21 4.89
N MET A 136 6.57 6.20 4.60
CA MET A 136 7.43 6.22 3.42
C MET A 136 8.88 6.06 3.87
N ARG A 137 9.69 5.38 3.07
CA ARG A 137 11.14 5.28 3.27
C ARG A 137 11.86 5.35 1.92
N ALA A 138 13.13 5.74 1.93
CA ALA A 138 13.99 5.61 0.76
C ALA A 138 13.96 4.17 0.21
N ALA A 139 13.94 4.02 -1.11
CA ALA A 139 13.87 2.71 -1.74
C ALA A 139 15.12 1.88 -1.41
N ILE A 140 14.91 0.65 -0.94
CA ILE A 140 16.03 -0.27 -0.66
C ILE A 140 16.68 -0.76 -1.96
N ARG A 141 15.86 -0.95 -3.01
CA ARG A 141 16.30 -1.49 -4.30
C ARG A 141 15.81 -0.61 -5.45
N PRO A 142 16.38 0.60 -5.61
CA PRO A 142 15.99 1.49 -6.69
C PRO A 142 16.37 0.86 -8.04
N PRO A 143 15.54 1.07 -9.08
CA PRO A 143 15.89 0.63 -10.43
C PRO A 143 17.18 1.34 -10.89
N LYS A 144 18.06 0.60 -11.59
CA LYS A 144 19.31 1.15 -12.14
C LYS A 144 19.07 2.22 -13.22
N ILE A 145 17.91 2.16 -13.86
CA ILE A 145 17.51 3.10 -14.91
C ILE A 145 17.19 4.44 -14.24
N LYS A 146 18.04 5.44 -14.51
CA LYS A 146 17.81 6.82 -14.08
C LYS A 146 16.74 7.42 -14.98
N VAL A 147 15.55 7.61 -14.43
CA VAL A 147 14.45 8.25 -15.15
C VAL A 147 14.43 9.74 -14.79
N ALA A 148 14.42 10.61 -15.78
CA ALA A 148 14.35 12.06 -15.60
C ALA A 148 13.08 12.48 -14.85
N VAL A 149 13.15 13.58 -14.10
CA VAL A 149 12.03 14.13 -13.31
C VAL A 149 10.76 14.20 -14.17
N PRO A 150 9.61 13.69 -13.69
CA PRO A 150 8.40 13.67 -14.51
C PRO A 150 7.86 15.08 -14.72
N GLU A 151 7.65 15.46 -15.97
CA GLU A 151 6.94 16.68 -16.32
C GLU A 151 5.42 16.43 -16.24
N ILE A 152 4.73 17.15 -15.36
CA ILE A 152 3.28 17.02 -15.17
C ILE A 152 2.58 18.14 -15.92
N ARG A 153 1.87 17.79 -17.00
CA ARG A 153 1.11 18.76 -17.82
C ARG A 153 -0.20 19.19 -17.16
N GLU A 154 -0.93 18.24 -16.58
CA GLU A 154 -2.24 18.50 -15.98
C GLU A 154 -2.48 17.57 -14.78
N ILE A 155 -3.19 18.09 -13.79
CA ILE A 155 -3.69 17.33 -12.64
C ILE A 155 -5.21 17.47 -12.63
N SER A 156 -5.90 16.34 -12.69
CA SER A 156 -7.36 16.30 -12.58
C SER A 156 -7.80 16.76 -11.19
N LYS A 157 -8.66 17.78 -11.16
CA LYS A 157 -9.29 18.35 -9.97
C LYS A 157 -10.74 17.92 -9.91
#